data_AF-A0AAV2H786-F1
#
_entry.id   AF-A0AAV2H786-F1
#
_cell.length_a   1.000
_cell.length_b   1.000
_cell.length_c   1.000
_cell.angle_alpha   90.00
_cell.angle_beta   90.00
_cell.angle_gamma   90.00
#
_symmetry.space_group_name_H-M   'P 1'
#
loop_
_entity.id
_entity.type
_entity.pdbx_description
1 polymer ?
#
loop_
_entity_poly.entity_id
_entity_poly.type
_entity_poly.pdbx_seq_one_letter_code
_entity_poly.pdbx_strand_id
1 'polypeptide(L)'
;MTKEFVFVFALSLLAPGSLLEEFSGDGEVKEETRVFKHRCHCRLYDCDSRGECLDGDTCQDGWSGPGCQYECTDGIHGQDCAHNCSKFCAKPKTTDMSTCHHVTGRCLSGCQQGYDGLNCSNFKNQDSVAEGISAYIIGPFVGISCILLAAVIAYGILARYRWRTLKINSSVKSAESRTVDADMSIYLIKSADNAE
;
A
#
# COMPACT_ATOMS: atom_id res chain seq x y z
N MET A 1 4.97 -13.95 -59.32
CA MET A 1 5.00 -12.65 -60.02
C MET A 1 6.10 -11.84 -59.39
N THR A 2 7.15 -11.55 -60.14
CA THR A 2 8.38 -10.90 -59.68
C THR A 2 8.46 -9.45 -60.15
N LYS A 3 8.91 -8.60 -59.22
CA LYS A 3 9.86 -7.49 -59.39
C LYS A 3 9.39 -6.13 -59.93
N GLU A 4 9.67 -5.12 -59.09
CA GLU A 4 10.43 -3.87 -59.36
C GLU A 4 9.98 -2.99 -60.52
N PHE A 5 9.83 -1.67 -60.28
CA PHE A 5 10.47 -0.63 -61.10
C PHE A 5 10.37 0.74 -60.44
N VAL A 6 11.49 1.19 -59.87
CA VAL A 6 11.82 2.60 -59.68
C VAL A 6 12.31 3.13 -61.02
N PHE A 7 11.80 4.27 -61.50
CA PHE A 7 12.54 5.13 -62.42
C PHE A 7 12.23 6.61 -62.20
N VAL A 8 13.34 7.33 -62.04
CA VAL A 8 13.51 8.77 -61.89
C VAL A 8 13.20 9.47 -63.21
N PHE A 9 12.56 10.64 -63.17
CA PHE A 9 12.85 11.72 -64.11
C PHE A 9 13.00 13.04 -63.34
N ALA A 10 14.25 13.51 -63.33
CA ALA A 10 14.63 14.85 -62.94
C ALA A 10 14.48 15.82 -64.12
N LEU A 11 14.41 17.10 -63.77
CA LEU A 11 14.60 18.31 -64.59
C LEU A 11 13.43 18.82 -65.44
N SER A 12 12.74 19.82 -64.90
CA SER A 12 12.44 21.08 -65.61
C SER A 12 12.41 22.21 -64.59
N LEU A 13 13.48 23.01 -64.59
CA LEU A 13 13.62 24.24 -63.81
C LEU A 13 12.83 25.38 -64.45
N LEU A 14 12.41 26.31 -63.60
CA LEU A 14 12.15 27.76 -63.81
C LEU A 14 10.69 28.26 -63.73
N ALA A 15 10.51 29.03 -62.65
CA ALA A 15 9.66 30.22 -62.45
C ALA A 15 8.23 30.08 -61.86
N PRO A 16 7.83 31.08 -61.06
CA PRO A 16 7.06 30.91 -59.83
C PRO A 16 5.61 31.40 -59.96
N GLY A 17 4.69 30.78 -59.22
CA GLY A 17 3.28 31.13 -59.25
C GLY A 17 2.62 30.82 -57.91
N SER A 18 2.60 31.85 -57.07
CA SER A 18 1.79 32.04 -55.86
C SER A 18 0.42 31.35 -55.86
N LEU A 19 0.14 30.60 -54.81
CA LEU A 19 -1.23 30.43 -54.31
C LEU A 19 -1.24 30.76 -52.81
N LEU A 20 -2.02 31.78 -52.53
CA LEU A 20 -2.25 32.47 -51.26
C LEU A 20 -2.98 31.52 -50.30
N GLU A 21 -2.48 31.38 -49.07
CA GLU A 21 -3.38 31.18 -47.92
C GLU A 21 -3.38 32.48 -47.10
N GLU A 22 -4.56 33.08 -47.04
CA GLU A 22 -4.90 34.26 -46.25
C GLU A 22 -4.75 33.97 -44.75
N PHE A 23 -3.81 34.64 -44.09
CA PHE A 23 -3.93 34.93 -42.67
C PHE A 23 -4.18 36.43 -42.51
N SER A 24 -5.44 36.77 -42.24
CA SER A 24 -5.87 38.09 -41.81
C SER A 24 -5.28 38.36 -40.42
N GLY A 25 -4.42 39.36 -40.33
CA GLY A 25 -3.85 39.86 -39.08
C GLY A 25 -3.14 41.18 -39.35
N ASP A 26 -3.79 42.29 -39.01
CA ASP A 26 -3.20 43.62 -38.99
C ASP A 26 -2.02 43.66 -37.99
N GLY A 27 -0.80 43.89 -38.47
CA GLY A 27 0.36 44.10 -37.60
C GLY A 27 1.68 44.21 -38.35
N GLU A 28 2.42 45.29 -38.12
CA GLU A 28 3.72 45.63 -38.71
C GLU A 28 4.67 44.42 -38.87
N VAL A 29 5.21 44.22 -40.09
CA VAL A 29 6.42 43.42 -40.29
C VAL A 29 7.61 44.22 -39.74
N LYS A 30 7.90 44.04 -38.45
CA LYS A 30 9.19 44.44 -37.88
C LYS A 30 10.18 43.34 -38.21
N GLU A 31 11.28 43.73 -38.84
CA GLU A 31 12.46 42.89 -39.05
C GLU A 31 12.97 42.44 -37.67
N GLU A 32 12.49 41.29 -37.20
CA GLU A 32 12.91 40.71 -35.93
C GLU A 32 14.26 40.03 -36.18
N THR A 33 15.34 40.80 -36.04
CA THR A 33 16.66 40.24 -35.72
C THR A 33 16.45 39.17 -34.65
N ARG A 34 16.74 37.89 -34.95
CA ARG A 34 16.59 36.81 -33.96
C ARG A 34 17.46 37.11 -32.76
N VAL A 35 16.87 37.68 -31.72
CA VAL A 35 17.51 37.84 -30.42
C VAL A 35 17.59 36.45 -29.82
N PHE A 36 18.80 35.95 -29.59
CA PHE A 36 19.00 34.71 -28.84
C PHE A 36 18.52 34.95 -27.40
N LYS A 37 17.30 34.54 -27.09
CA LYS A 37 16.78 34.57 -25.72
C LYS A 37 17.38 33.41 -24.94
N HIS A 38 18.18 33.71 -23.92
CA HIS A 38 18.71 32.72 -22.99
C HIS A 38 17.57 32.09 -22.16
N ARG A 39 17.65 30.77 -21.90
CA ARG A 39 16.74 30.10 -20.96
C ARG A 39 17.35 30.20 -19.56
N CYS A 40 16.81 31.10 -18.75
CA CYS A 40 17.27 31.35 -17.39
C CYS A 40 16.20 31.02 -16.35
N HIS A 41 16.64 30.64 -15.16
CA HIS A 41 15.78 30.33 -14.01
C HIS A 41 16.08 31.27 -12.84
N CYS A 42 16.16 32.56 -13.12
CA CYS A 42 16.29 33.60 -12.11
C CYS A 42 14.97 33.75 -11.32
N ARG A 43 15.04 34.18 -10.07
CA ARG A 43 13.90 34.19 -9.14
C ARG A 43 12.98 35.39 -9.34
N LEU A 44 13.52 36.59 -9.59
CA LEU A 44 12.74 37.83 -9.67
C LEU A 44 12.63 38.36 -11.10
N TYR A 45 13.74 38.43 -11.83
CA TYR A 45 13.80 39.05 -13.16
C TYR A 45 14.31 38.06 -14.21
N ASP A 46 14.07 38.33 -15.50
CA ASP A 46 14.68 37.54 -16.57
C ASP A 46 16.18 37.87 -16.70
N CYS A 47 16.91 37.06 -17.45
CA CYS A 47 18.33 37.31 -17.72
C CYS A 47 18.59 38.57 -18.54
N ASP A 48 19.76 39.17 -18.33
CA ASP A 48 20.28 40.26 -19.16
C ASP A 48 20.68 39.76 -20.57
N SER A 49 21.15 40.68 -21.42
CA SER A 49 21.61 40.35 -22.78
C SER A 49 22.84 39.44 -22.81
N ARG A 50 23.52 39.23 -21.68
CA ARG A 50 24.66 38.32 -21.53
C ARG A 50 24.21 36.94 -21.04
N GLY A 51 22.94 36.78 -20.66
CA GLY A 51 22.41 35.55 -20.10
C GLY A 51 22.71 35.40 -18.61
N GLU A 52 22.94 36.49 -17.89
CA GLU A 52 23.17 36.50 -16.44
C GLU A 52 21.96 37.11 -15.72
N CYS A 53 21.68 36.63 -14.51
CA CYS A 53 20.70 37.28 -13.64
C CYS A 53 21.23 38.64 -13.15
N LEU A 54 20.33 39.57 -12.87
CA LEU A 54 20.70 40.89 -12.38
C LEU A 54 21.38 40.82 -11.01
N ASP A 55 22.25 41.80 -10.70
CA ASP A 55 22.95 41.87 -9.42
C ASP A 55 21.97 41.86 -8.24
N GLY A 56 22.17 40.89 -7.33
CA GLY A 56 21.33 40.69 -6.16
C GLY A 56 20.10 39.80 -6.39
N ASP A 57 19.86 39.33 -7.62
CA ASP A 57 18.90 38.24 -7.87
C ASP A 57 19.54 36.88 -7.54
N THR A 58 18.68 35.89 -7.28
CA THR A 58 19.07 34.52 -6.91
C THR A 58 18.43 33.52 -7.85
N CYS A 59 18.91 32.28 -7.86
CA CYS A 59 18.29 31.24 -8.67
C CYS A 59 17.00 30.71 -8.07
N GLN A 60 16.13 30.23 -8.94
CA GLN A 60 15.03 29.37 -8.53
C GLN A 60 15.57 28.07 -7.94
N ASP A 61 14.76 27.45 -7.09
CA ASP A 61 15.11 26.17 -6.47
C ASP A 61 15.47 25.13 -7.53
N GLY A 62 16.60 24.45 -7.32
CA GLY A 62 17.10 23.43 -8.24
C GLY A 62 18.01 23.95 -9.36
N TRP A 63 18.35 25.24 -9.35
CA TRP A 63 19.22 25.89 -10.33
C TRP A 63 20.38 26.67 -9.68
N SER A 64 21.46 26.84 -10.43
CA SER A 64 22.66 27.57 -10.01
C SER A 64 23.42 28.19 -11.20
N GLY A 65 24.44 28.99 -10.87
CA GLY A 65 25.28 29.70 -11.82
C GLY A 65 24.81 31.14 -12.09
N PRO A 66 25.62 31.93 -12.81
CA PRO A 66 25.38 33.36 -12.99
C PRO A 66 24.07 33.68 -13.73
N GLY A 67 23.58 32.78 -14.58
CA GLY A 67 22.27 32.88 -15.25
C GLY A 67 21.23 31.84 -14.79
N CYS A 68 21.50 31.10 -13.71
CA CYS A 68 20.63 30.01 -13.25
C CYS A 68 20.31 28.98 -14.34
N GLN A 69 21.35 28.58 -15.07
CA GLN A 69 21.27 27.68 -16.23
C GLN A 69 21.70 26.25 -15.89
N TYR A 70 22.35 26.06 -14.74
CA TYR A 70 22.81 24.74 -14.31
C TYR A 70 21.85 24.15 -13.31
N GLU A 71 21.30 22.98 -13.64
CA GLU A 71 20.57 22.16 -12.69
C GLU A 71 21.52 21.75 -11.54
N CYS A 72 20.99 21.65 -10.32
CA CYS A 72 21.78 21.17 -9.19
C CYS A 72 22.34 19.78 -9.46
N THR A 73 23.61 19.59 -9.12
CA THR A 73 24.27 18.29 -9.25
C THR A 73 23.67 17.26 -8.29
N ASP A 74 23.91 15.99 -8.56
CA ASP A 74 23.42 14.93 -7.68
C ASP A 74 23.88 15.14 -6.23
N GLY A 75 22.96 14.94 -5.28
CA GLY A 75 23.23 15.09 -3.86
C GLY A 75 22.96 16.48 -3.29
N ILE A 76 22.64 17.49 -4.12
CA ILE A 76 22.28 18.84 -3.68
C ILE A 76 20.97 19.34 -4.31
N HIS A 77 20.27 20.23 -3.61
CA HIS A 77 18.95 20.72 -4.00
C HIS A 77 18.64 22.12 -3.45
N GLY A 78 17.50 22.67 -3.85
CA GLY A 78 16.96 23.93 -3.35
C GLY A 78 17.59 25.16 -3.98
N GLN A 79 17.36 26.33 -3.38
CA GLN A 79 17.84 27.60 -3.91
C GLN A 79 19.36 27.63 -4.00
N ASP A 80 19.87 28.00 -5.18
CA ASP A 80 21.31 28.07 -5.46
C ASP A 80 22.06 26.76 -5.11
N CYS A 81 21.33 25.63 -5.11
CA CYS A 81 21.82 24.31 -4.70
C CYS A 81 22.45 24.26 -3.30
N ALA A 82 21.97 25.10 -2.37
CA ALA A 82 22.55 25.28 -1.05
C ALA A 82 22.26 24.15 -0.05
N HIS A 83 21.36 23.22 -0.38
CA HIS A 83 20.95 22.14 0.53
C HIS A 83 21.44 20.78 0.06
N ASN A 84 21.93 19.97 1.00
CA ASN A 84 22.30 18.58 0.70
C ASN A 84 21.08 17.66 0.81
N CYS A 85 20.99 16.68 -0.09
CA CYS A 85 20.07 15.56 0.04
C CYS A 85 20.28 14.85 1.38
N SER A 86 19.21 14.26 1.93
CA SER A 86 19.32 13.45 3.13
C SER A 86 20.25 12.26 2.90
N LYS A 87 21.17 12.04 3.84
CA LYS A 87 22.06 10.86 3.87
C LYS A 87 21.30 9.53 3.97
N PHE A 88 20.03 9.59 4.37
CA PHE A 88 19.13 8.45 4.51
C PHE A 88 18.29 8.18 3.25
N CYS A 89 18.48 8.94 2.16
CA CYS A 89 17.97 8.56 0.86
C CYS A 89 18.57 7.20 0.45
N ALA A 90 17.74 6.33 -0.13
CA ALA A 90 18.23 5.12 -0.77
C ALA A 90 19.05 5.51 -2.00
N LYS A 91 20.16 4.81 -2.22
CA LYS A 91 20.95 5.02 -3.43
C LYS A 91 20.20 4.49 -4.66
N PRO A 92 20.27 5.19 -5.80
CA PRO A 92 19.66 4.73 -7.03
C PRO A 92 20.32 3.43 -7.51
N LYS A 93 19.56 2.60 -8.23
CA LYS A 93 20.05 1.33 -8.79
C LYS A 93 20.92 1.53 -10.03
N THR A 94 20.79 2.67 -10.69
CA THR A 94 21.52 3.07 -11.89
C THR A 94 22.27 4.35 -11.61
N THR A 95 23.43 4.53 -12.26
CA THR A 95 24.26 5.74 -12.12
C THR A 95 23.66 6.98 -12.75
N ASP A 96 22.69 6.82 -13.66
CA ASP A 96 22.09 7.92 -14.42
C ASP A 96 20.93 8.60 -13.67
N MET A 97 20.56 8.09 -12.50
CA MET A 97 19.46 8.61 -11.70
C MET A 97 20.01 9.39 -10.49
N SER A 98 19.45 10.56 -10.21
CA SER A 98 19.81 11.33 -9.02
C SER A 98 19.24 10.69 -7.73
N THR A 99 19.94 10.88 -6.62
CA THR A 99 19.58 10.43 -5.28
C THR A 99 18.34 11.15 -4.75
N CYS A 100 18.25 12.46 -4.96
CA CYS A 100 17.10 13.26 -4.56
C CYS A 100 16.74 14.33 -5.61
N HIS A 101 15.50 14.81 -5.58
CA HIS A 101 15.01 15.79 -6.53
C HIS A 101 15.70 17.16 -6.34
N HIS A 102 16.33 17.68 -7.39
CA HIS A 102 17.11 18.93 -7.36
C HIS A 102 16.32 20.16 -6.86
N VAL A 103 15.01 20.25 -7.12
CA VAL A 103 14.15 21.30 -6.54
C VAL A 103 13.77 21.01 -5.07
N THR A 104 13.09 19.89 -4.81
CA THR A 104 12.36 19.66 -3.54
C THR A 104 13.18 18.93 -2.46
N GLY A 105 14.30 18.31 -2.82
CA GLY A 105 15.08 17.45 -1.93
C GLY A 105 14.47 16.08 -1.64
N ARG A 106 13.35 15.74 -2.29
CA ARG A 106 12.68 14.45 -2.12
C ARG A 106 13.55 13.30 -2.62
N CYS A 107 13.72 12.25 -1.82
CA CYS A 107 14.47 11.07 -2.24
C CYS A 107 13.73 10.33 -3.37
N LEU A 108 14.38 10.15 -4.52
CA LEU A 108 13.76 9.55 -5.72
C LEU A 108 13.66 8.03 -5.62
N SER A 109 14.64 7.40 -4.95
CA SER A 109 14.67 5.95 -4.73
C SER A 109 14.02 5.52 -3.41
N GLY A 110 13.35 6.45 -2.71
CA GLY A 110 12.79 6.23 -1.38
C GLY A 110 13.84 6.32 -0.26
N CYS A 111 13.48 5.82 0.93
CA CYS A 111 14.29 5.90 2.14
C CYS A 111 15.01 4.60 2.46
N GLN A 112 16.16 4.72 3.12
CA GLN A 112 16.82 3.62 3.79
C GLN A 112 15.91 3.00 4.86
N GLN A 113 16.18 1.74 5.21
CA GLN A 113 15.41 1.03 6.22
C GLN A 113 15.42 1.79 7.56
N GLY A 114 14.24 1.93 8.17
CA GLY A 114 14.09 2.68 9.41
C GLY A 114 13.88 4.18 9.24
N TYR A 115 13.76 4.71 8.01
CA TYR A 115 13.44 6.12 7.77
C TYR A 115 12.19 6.32 6.92
N ASP A 116 11.50 7.44 7.12
CA ASP A 116 10.33 7.87 6.36
C ASP A 116 10.24 9.39 6.14
N GLY A 117 9.19 9.79 5.43
CA GLY A 117 8.99 11.15 4.94
C GLY A 117 9.55 11.34 3.53
N LEU A 118 9.26 12.50 2.93
CA LEU A 118 9.69 12.82 1.57
C LEU A 118 11.22 12.91 1.45
N ASN A 119 11.88 13.38 2.51
CA ASN A 119 13.33 13.59 2.57
C ASN A 119 14.00 12.64 3.58
N CYS A 120 13.32 11.56 3.99
CA CYS A 120 13.86 10.55 4.90
C CYS A 120 14.43 11.12 6.21
N SER A 121 13.77 12.13 6.77
CA SER A 121 14.21 12.84 7.98
C SER A 121 13.69 12.21 9.26
N ASN A 122 12.64 11.40 9.18
CA ASN A 122 11.99 10.81 10.34
C ASN A 122 12.44 9.36 10.49
N PHE A 123 12.77 8.95 11.71
CA PHE A 123 13.03 7.55 12.01
C PHE A 123 11.70 6.81 12.20
N LYS A 124 11.51 5.69 11.49
CA LYS A 124 10.42 4.75 11.71
C LYS A 124 10.66 4.04 13.03
N ASN A 125 10.11 4.55 14.12
CA ASN A 125 9.91 3.71 15.30
C ASN A 125 8.90 2.65 14.91
N GLN A 126 9.35 1.39 14.95
CA GLN A 126 8.61 0.22 14.51
C GLN A 126 7.46 -0.15 15.48
N ASP A 127 6.85 0.84 16.12
CA ASP A 127 5.72 0.72 17.03
C ASP A 127 4.38 0.97 16.32
N SER A 128 4.41 1.25 15.01
CA SER A 128 3.22 1.24 14.15
C SER A 128 2.92 -0.18 13.67
N VAL A 129 2.67 -1.11 14.59
CA VAL A 129 1.82 -2.26 14.29
C VAL A 129 0.37 -1.76 14.28
N ALA A 130 0.07 -0.85 13.35
CA ALA A 130 -1.29 -0.50 13.02
C ALA A 130 -1.85 -1.62 12.13
N GLU A 131 -2.57 -2.51 12.82
CA GLU A 131 -3.60 -3.42 12.30
C GLU A 131 -3.13 -4.64 11.48
N GLY A 132 -3.22 -5.82 12.11
CA GLY A 132 -3.44 -7.06 11.35
C GLY A 132 -2.96 -8.37 11.98
N ILE A 133 -1.96 -8.36 12.86
CA ILE A 133 -1.29 -9.63 13.26
C ILE A 133 -1.81 -10.20 14.61
N SER A 134 -2.62 -9.45 15.37
CA SER A 134 -3.12 -9.90 16.68
C SER A 134 -4.45 -10.68 16.64
N ALA A 135 -5.32 -10.44 15.65
CA ALA A 135 -6.64 -11.08 15.61
C ALA A 135 -6.56 -12.58 15.23
N TYR A 136 -5.65 -12.93 14.30
CA TYR A 136 -5.51 -14.30 13.80
C TYR A 136 -4.96 -15.27 14.86
N ILE A 137 -4.10 -14.78 15.77
CA ILE A 137 -3.47 -15.63 16.79
C ILE A 137 -4.32 -15.67 18.07
N ILE A 138 -4.91 -14.55 18.52
CA ILE A 138 -5.62 -14.50 19.81
C ILE A 138 -7.03 -15.12 19.71
N GLY A 139 -7.70 -15.00 18.57
CA GLY A 139 -9.04 -15.56 18.34
C GLY A 139 -9.18 -17.07 18.59
N PRO A 140 -8.30 -17.93 18.02
CA PRO A 140 -8.44 -19.38 18.20
C PRO A 140 -8.19 -19.82 19.65
N PHE A 141 -7.24 -19.23 20.38
CA PHE A 141 -6.97 -19.64 21.76
C PHE A 141 -8.16 -19.37 22.69
N VAL A 142 -8.78 -18.19 22.59
CA VAL A 142 -9.94 -17.85 23.42
C VAL A 142 -11.15 -18.71 23.07
N GLY A 143 -11.42 -18.90 21.77
CA GLY A 143 -12.52 -19.74 21.31
C GLY A 143 -12.39 -21.21 21.73
N ILE A 144 -11.21 -21.80 21.54
CA ILE A 144 -10.94 -23.20 21.92
C ILE A 144 -11.04 -23.37 23.45
N SER A 145 -10.48 -22.45 24.23
CA SER A 145 -10.59 -22.49 25.70
C SER A 145 -12.05 -22.43 26.18
N CYS A 146 -12.90 -21.58 25.60
CA CYS A 146 -14.32 -21.52 25.94
C CYS A 146 -15.08 -22.81 25.58
N ILE A 147 -14.80 -23.40 24.41
CA ILE A 147 -15.45 -24.65 23.96
C ILE A 147 -15.06 -25.82 24.87
N LEU A 148 -13.78 -25.92 25.24
CA LEU A 148 -13.32 -26.97 26.15
C LEU A 148 -13.95 -26.85 27.54
N LEU A 149 -14.07 -25.63 28.08
CA LEU A 149 -14.72 -25.40 29.37
C LEU A 149 -16.22 -25.76 29.32
N ALA A 150 -16.94 -25.36 28.27
CA ALA A 150 -18.34 -25.71 28.09
C ALA A 150 -18.56 -27.23 28.00
N ALA A 151 -17.69 -27.94 27.28
CA ALA A 151 -17.73 -29.40 27.16
C ALA A 151 -17.51 -30.11 28.51
N VAL A 152 -16.55 -29.63 29.32
CA VAL A 152 -16.29 -30.19 30.66
C VAL A 152 -17.48 -29.99 31.59
N ILE A 153 -18.11 -28.81 31.58
CA ILE A 153 -19.30 -28.52 32.38
C ILE A 153 -20.46 -29.42 31.94
N ALA A 154 -20.73 -29.51 30.64
CA ALA A 154 -21.78 -30.38 30.10
C ALA A 154 -21.54 -31.85 30.45
N TYR A 155 -20.31 -32.33 30.33
CA TYR A 155 -19.93 -33.68 30.71
C TYR A 155 -20.15 -33.92 32.21
N GLY A 156 -19.74 -32.98 33.08
CA GLY A 156 -19.97 -33.05 34.52
C GLY A 156 -21.47 -33.12 34.88
N ILE A 157 -22.30 -32.31 34.20
CA ILE A 157 -23.75 -32.32 34.35
C ILE A 157 -24.34 -33.67 33.90
N LEU A 158 -23.95 -34.18 32.72
CA LEU A 158 -24.40 -35.49 32.21
C LEU A 158 -23.96 -36.65 33.10
N ALA A 159 -22.72 -36.62 33.60
CA ALA A 159 -22.22 -37.62 34.54
C ALA A 159 -23.00 -37.56 35.87
N ARG A 160 -23.31 -36.36 36.39
CA ARG A 160 -24.18 -36.18 37.56
C ARG A 160 -25.60 -36.70 37.30
N TYR A 161 -26.17 -36.44 36.13
CA TYR A 161 -27.47 -36.97 35.74
C TYR A 161 -27.47 -38.49 35.64
N ARG A 162 -26.49 -39.07 34.94
CA ARG A 162 -26.31 -40.53 34.85
C ARG A 162 -26.09 -41.15 36.22
N TRP A 163 -25.33 -40.51 37.10
CA TRP A 163 -25.12 -41.03 38.44
C TRP A 163 -26.39 -40.99 39.28
N ARG A 164 -27.20 -39.94 39.16
CA ARG A 164 -28.52 -39.85 39.80
C ARG A 164 -29.50 -40.90 39.28
N THR A 165 -29.56 -41.11 37.96
CA THR A 165 -30.46 -42.14 37.38
C THR A 165 -30.00 -43.55 37.73
N LEU A 166 -28.69 -43.83 37.75
CA LEU A 166 -28.16 -45.11 38.22
C LEU A 166 -28.51 -45.36 39.70
N LYS A 167 -28.45 -44.33 40.56
CA LYS A 167 -28.86 -44.44 41.96
C LYS A 167 -30.36 -44.73 42.08
N ILE A 168 -31.22 -43.98 41.38
CA ILE A 168 -32.67 -44.19 41.41
C ILE A 168 -33.03 -45.57 40.85
N ASN A 169 -32.41 -45.99 39.74
CA ASN A 169 -32.66 -47.29 39.12
C ASN A 169 -32.19 -48.44 40.03
N SER A 170 -31.12 -48.24 40.80
CA SER A 170 -30.69 -49.23 41.81
C SER A 170 -31.68 -49.36 42.97
N SER A 171 -32.30 -48.25 43.41
CA SER A 171 -33.37 -48.29 44.42
C SER A 171 -34.69 -48.87 43.89
N VAL A 172 -35.03 -48.63 42.62
CA VAL A 172 -36.21 -49.23 41.97
C VAL A 172 -36.04 -50.73 41.76
N LYS A 173 -34.85 -51.19 41.32
CA LYS A 173 -34.56 -52.64 41.19
C LYS A 173 -34.66 -53.40 42.52
N SER A 174 -34.39 -52.73 43.64
CA SER A 174 -34.53 -53.29 44.99
C SER A 174 -35.97 -53.28 45.53
N ALA A 175 -36.87 -52.49 44.92
CA ALA A 175 -38.30 -52.49 45.19
C ALA A 175 -39.05 -53.52 44.33
N GLU A 176 -38.70 -53.64 43.04
CA GLU A 176 -39.26 -54.60 42.09
C GLU A 176 -39.07 -56.07 42.55
N SER A 177 -37.91 -56.41 43.13
CA SER A 177 -37.64 -57.78 43.59
C SER A 177 -38.54 -58.19 44.77
N ARG A 178 -38.97 -57.24 45.62
CA ARG A 178 -39.80 -57.55 46.80
C ARG A 178 -41.27 -57.73 46.46
N THR A 179 -41.75 -57.14 45.36
CA THR A 179 -43.13 -57.28 44.92
C THR A 179 -43.38 -58.62 44.21
N VAL A 180 -42.38 -59.15 43.50
CA VAL A 180 -42.48 -60.47 42.83
C VAL A 180 -42.56 -61.62 43.83
N ASP A 181 -41.81 -61.56 44.93
CA ASP A 181 -41.85 -62.57 45.99
C ASP A 181 -43.20 -62.57 46.75
N ALA A 182 -43.81 -61.39 46.90
CA ALA A 182 -45.13 -61.25 47.54
C ALA A 182 -46.29 -61.71 46.64
N ASP A 183 -46.21 -61.48 45.33
CA ASP A 183 -47.25 -61.91 44.38
C ASP A 183 -47.28 -63.45 44.25
N MET A 184 -46.11 -64.10 44.22
CA MET A 184 -45.98 -65.55 44.20
C MET A 184 -46.58 -66.23 45.44
N SER A 185 -46.44 -65.64 46.62
CA SER A 185 -46.97 -66.21 47.86
C SER A 185 -48.49 -66.02 47.99
N ILE A 186 -49.07 -64.94 47.46
CA ILE A 186 -50.53 -64.75 47.37
C ILE A 186 -51.18 -65.77 46.44
N TYR A 187 -50.54 -66.08 45.29
CA TYR A 187 -51.05 -67.08 44.34
C TYR A 187 -51.18 -68.48 44.94
N LEU A 188 -50.22 -68.89 45.78
CA LEU A 188 -50.26 -70.20 46.45
C LEU A 188 -51.37 -70.30 47.49
N ILE A 189 -51.62 -69.25 48.28
CA ILE A 189 -52.72 -69.22 49.26
C ILE A 189 -54.07 -69.36 48.55
N LYS A 190 -54.27 -68.63 47.45
CA LYS A 190 -55.53 -68.68 46.68
C LYS A 190 -55.78 -70.03 46.00
N SER A 191 -54.74 -70.83 45.76
CA SER A 191 -54.89 -72.19 45.25
C SER A 191 -55.33 -73.21 46.30
N ALA A 192 -55.04 -72.96 47.58
CA ALA A 192 -55.41 -73.85 48.68
C ALA A 192 -56.89 -73.72 49.07
N ASP A 193 -57.44 -72.50 49.04
CA ASP A 193 -58.86 -72.24 49.40
C ASP A 193 -59.86 -72.78 48.37
N ASN A 194 -59.42 -73.12 47.14
CA ASN A 194 -60.28 -73.67 46.07
C ASN A 194 -60.27 -75.20 46.01
N ALA A 195 -59.62 -75.88 46.97
CA ALA A 195 -59.49 -77.34 47.04
C ALA A 195 -60.42 -78.01 48.07
N GLU A 196 -61.28 -77.24 48.75
CA GLU A 196 -62.42 -77.72 49.57
C GLU A 196 -63.75 -77.44 48.86
#